data_AF-A0A7S2HFT5-F1
#
_entry.id   AF-A0A7S2HFT5-F1
#
_cell.length_a   1.000
_cell.length_b   1.000
_cell.length_c   1.000
_cell.angle_alpha   90.00
_cell.angle_beta   90.00
_cell.angle_gamma   90.00
#
_symmetry.space_group_name_H-M   'P 1'
#
loop_
_entity.id
_entity.type
_entity.pdbx_description
1 polymer ?
#
loop_
_entity_poly.entity_id
_entity_poly.type
_entity_poly.pdbx_seq_one_letter_code
_entity_poly.pdbx_strand_id
1 'polypeptide(L)'
;CEEMLATPDIESAVRIGDIFAQLVEHYTEVRDMETAHRTVERMRSSGIVLTPYLDHALLVSIYSAVGLPVPDSEAAAASGGGGPAPTHDDDGVHEEIEEEEDA
;
A
#
# COMPACT_ATOMS: atom_id res chain seq x y z
N CYS A 1 -10.55 9.99 -21.98
CA CYS A 1 -9.62 8.91 -22.41
C CYS A 1 -8.65 9.41 -23.50
N GLU A 2 -9.13 10.00 -24.60
CA GLU A 2 -8.25 10.46 -25.69
C GLU A 2 -7.33 11.63 -25.29
N GLU A 3 -7.79 12.51 -24.41
CA GLU A 3 -6.98 13.64 -23.91
C GLU A 3 -5.79 13.19 -23.03
N MET A 4 -5.92 12.04 -22.36
CA MET A 4 -4.83 11.44 -21.59
C MET A 4 -3.72 10.93 -22.53
N LEU A 5 -4.08 10.39 -23.71
CA LEU A 5 -3.11 9.95 -24.73
C LEU A 5 -2.33 11.12 -25.36
N ALA A 6 -2.84 12.35 -25.25
CA ALA A 6 -2.12 13.55 -25.67
C ALA A 6 -1.09 14.02 -24.64
N THR A 7 -1.07 13.42 -23.44
CA THR A 7 -0.07 13.74 -22.41
C THR A 7 1.24 13.06 -22.79
N PRO A 8 2.30 13.82 -23.13
CA PRO A 8 3.61 13.23 -23.34
C PRO A 8 4.01 12.44 -22.09
N ASP A 9 4.66 11.29 -22.29
CA ASP A 9 5.15 10.37 -21.25
C ASP A 9 4.11 9.46 -20.57
N ILE A 10 2.82 9.57 -20.88
CA ILE A 10 1.80 8.67 -20.28
C ILE A 10 2.02 7.21 -20.70
N GLU A 11 2.37 6.95 -21.96
CA GLU A 11 2.66 5.59 -22.43
C GLU A 11 3.91 5.00 -21.75
N SER A 12 4.88 5.86 -21.44
CA SER A 12 6.08 5.44 -20.71
C SER A 12 5.74 5.13 -19.26
N ALA A 13 4.90 5.94 -18.61
CA ALA A 13 4.45 5.70 -17.24
C ALA A 13 3.63 4.40 -17.12
N VAL A 14 2.75 4.11 -18.08
CA VAL A 14 2.00 2.84 -18.15
C VAL A 14 2.96 1.67 -18.26
N ARG A 15 3.91 1.70 -19.19
CA ARG A 15 4.90 0.62 -19.36
C ARG A 15 5.76 0.42 -18.11
N ILE A 16 6.14 1.49 -17.43
CA ILE A 16 6.90 1.40 -16.17
C ILE A 16 6.05 0.75 -15.08
N GLY A 17 4.77 1.15 -14.96
CA GLY A 17 3.82 0.56 -14.02
C GLY A 17 3.64 -0.95 -14.25
N ASP A 18 3.48 -1.38 -15.51
CA ASP A 18 3.35 -2.79 -15.87
C ASP A 18 4.60 -3.61 -15.50
N ILE A 19 5.81 -3.06 -15.73
CA ILE A 19 7.07 -3.70 -15.34
C ILE A 19 7.13 -3.87 -13.82
N PHE A 20 6.73 -2.84 -13.06
CA PHE A 20 6.67 -2.96 -11.62
C PHE A 20 5.64 -4.00 -11.16
N ALA A 21 4.46 -4.05 -11.78
CA ALA A 21 3.45 -5.06 -11.47
C ALA A 21 4.01 -6.48 -11.62
N GLN A 22 4.68 -6.74 -12.75
CA GLN A 22 5.31 -8.02 -13.03
C GLN A 22 6.41 -8.37 -12.01
N LEU A 23 7.20 -7.39 -11.56
CA LEU A 23 8.19 -7.61 -10.51
C LEU A 23 7.55 -7.95 -9.15
N VAL A 24 6.50 -7.21 -8.76
CA VAL A 24 5.78 -7.45 -7.50
C VAL A 24 5.16 -8.84 -7.49
N GLU A 25 4.50 -9.25 -8.59
CA GLU A 25 3.95 -10.59 -8.76
C GLU A 25 5.06 -11.65 -8.62
N HIS A 26 6.16 -11.51 -9.35
CA HIS A 26 7.28 -12.44 -9.29
C HIS A 26 7.84 -12.62 -7.87
N TYR A 27 8.09 -11.52 -7.15
CA TYR A 27 8.60 -11.59 -5.78
C TYR A 27 7.61 -12.25 -4.82
N THR A 28 6.31 -12.04 -5.04
CA THR A 28 5.26 -12.71 -4.27
C THR A 28 5.22 -14.21 -4.56
N GLU A 29 5.39 -14.63 -5.82
CA GLU A 29 5.44 -16.03 -6.24
C GLU A 29 6.61 -16.79 -5.58
N VAL A 30 7.79 -16.17 -5.52
CA VAL A 30 8.99 -16.76 -4.88
C VAL A 30 9.05 -16.53 -3.37
N ARG A 31 7.98 -15.98 -2.76
CA ARG A 31 7.83 -15.71 -1.33
C ARG A 31 8.84 -14.71 -0.75
N ASP A 32 9.44 -13.88 -1.59
CA ASP A 32 10.28 -12.75 -1.17
C ASP A 32 9.40 -11.51 -0.91
N MET A 33 8.66 -11.57 0.19
CA MET A 33 7.67 -10.54 0.54
C MET A 33 8.33 -9.19 0.90
N GLU A 34 9.57 -9.21 1.41
CA GLU A 34 10.32 -7.99 1.72
C GLU A 34 10.68 -7.24 0.43
N THR A 35 11.17 -7.95 -0.59
CA THR A 35 11.47 -7.34 -1.89
C THR A 35 10.19 -6.93 -2.63
N ALA A 36 9.11 -7.71 -2.53
CA ALA A 36 7.80 -7.31 -3.05
C ALA A 36 7.35 -5.97 -2.44
N HIS A 37 7.37 -5.86 -1.11
CA HIS A 37 7.01 -4.63 -0.39
C HIS A 37 7.89 -3.44 -0.79
N ARG A 38 9.22 -3.61 -0.83
CA ARG A 38 10.15 -2.56 -1.28
C ARG A 38 9.88 -2.10 -2.71
N THR A 39 9.44 -3.01 -3.58
CA THR A 39 9.10 -2.72 -4.97
C THR A 39 7.81 -1.90 -5.06
N VAL A 40 6.78 -2.25 -4.26
CA VAL A 40 5.55 -1.46 -4.12
C VAL A 40 5.85 -0.04 -3.63
N GLU A 41 6.66 0.11 -2.58
CA GLU A 41 7.05 1.43 -2.06
C GLU A 41 7.83 2.26 -3.10
N ARG A 42 8.63 1.60 -3.95
CA ARG A 42 9.32 2.29 -5.05
C ARG A 42 8.32 2.83 -6.09
N MET A 43 7.26 2.08 -6.44
CA MET A 43 6.18 2.60 -7.30
C MET A 43 5.54 3.83 -6.68
N ARG A 44 5.18 3.77 -5.40
CA ARG A 44 4.53 4.88 -4.67
C ARG A 44 5.42 6.12 -4.63
N SER A 45 6.69 5.96 -4.29
CA SER A 45 7.68 7.05 -4.25
C SER A 45 7.90 7.70 -5.63
N SER A 46 7.64 6.95 -6.70
CA SER A 46 7.72 7.44 -8.09
C SER A 46 6.44 8.14 -8.55
N GLY A 47 5.44 8.28 -7.66
CA GLY A 47 4.14 8.87 -7.97
C GLY A 47 3.24 8.00 -8.85
N ILE A 48 3.54 6.70 -8.97
CA ILE A 48 2.72 5.76 -9.74
C ILE A 48 1.52 5.37 -8.88
N VAL A 49 0.32 5.65 -9.37
CA VAL A 49 -0.93 5.15 -8.76
C VAL A 49 -0.96 3.64 -8.89
N LEU A 50 -1.17 2.90 -7.80
CA LEU A 50 -1.03 1.44 -7.79
C LEU A 50 -2.24 0.71 -8.36
N THR A 51 -3.45 1.25 -8.15
CA THR A 51 -4.72 0.56 -8.48
C THR A 51 -4.91 0.11 -9.93
N PRO A 52 -4.33 0.75 -10.96
CA PRO A 52 -4.37 0.22 -12.32
C PRO A 52 -3.50 -1.03 -12.54
N TYR A 53 -2.55 -1.29 -11.65
CA TYR A 53 -1.50 -2.29 -11.82
C TYR A 53 -1.54 -3.42 -10.78
N LEU A 54 -1.96 -3.10 -9.55
CA LEU A 54 -1.95 -4.03 -8.42
C LEU A 54 -3.34 -4.08 -7.79
N ASP A 55 -3.85 -5.29 -7.57
CA ASP A 55 -5.10 -5.47 -6.84
C ASP A 55 -4.90 -5.30 -5.32
N HIS A 56 -5.98 -4.95 -4.64
CA HIS A 56 -5.96 -4.69 -3.20
C HIS A 56 -5.61 -5.94 -2.37
N ALA A 57 -6.00 -7.14 -2.81
CA ALA A 57 -5.72 -8.36 -2.06
C ALA A 57 -4.23 -8.69 -2.06
N LEU A 58 -3.54 -8.45 -3.18
CA LEU A 58 -2.10 -8.55 -3.32
C LEU A 58 -1.40 -7.55 -2.39
N LEU A 59 -1.85 -6.30 -2.34
CA LEU A 59 -1.31 -5.30 -1.41
C LEU A 59 -1.49 -5.76 0.05
N VAL A 60 -2.68 -6.19 0.45
CA VAL A 60 -2.92 -6.73 1.80
C VAL A 60 -1.98 -7.89 2.13
N SER A 61 -1.80 -8.83 1.20
CA SER A 61 -0.88 -9.96 1.37
C SER A 61 0.56 -9.49 1.60
N ILE A 62 1.03 -8.52 0.81
CA ILE A 62 2.40 -7.99 0.90
C ILE A 62 2.62 -7.23 2.22
N TYR A 63 1.76 -6.27 2.54
CA TYR A 63 1.89 -5.46 3.75
C TYR A 63 1.76 -6.31 5.03
N SER A 64 0.78 -7.22 5.07
CA SER A 64 0.60 -8.12 6.22
C SER A 64 1.79 -9.05 6.44
N ALA A 65 2.44 -9.53 5.37
CA ALA A 65 3.61 -10.40 5.47
C ALA A 65 4.83 -9.68 6.05
N VAL A 66 4.93 -8.36 5.91
CA VAL A 66 5.99 -7.53 6.52
C VAL A 66 5.54 -6.88 7.83
N GLY A 67 4.36 -7.20 8.34
CA GLY A 67 3.84 -6.70 9.62
C GLY A 67 3.38 -5.24 9.58
N LEU A 68 3.06 -4.71 8.39
CA LEU A 68 2.57 -3.35 8.20
C LEU A 68 1.10 -3.34 7.73
N PRO A 69 0.33 -2.29 8.04
CA PRO A 69 -0.99 -2.08 7.45
C PRO A 69 -0.87 -1.52 6.02
N VAL A 70 -1.88 -1.80 5.18
CA VAL A 70 -1.99 -1.15 3.87
C VAL A 70 -2.32 0.34 4.07
N PRO A 71 -1.64 1.27 3.36
CA PRO A 71 -1.91 2.70 3.48
C PRO A 71 -3.36 3.06 3.10
N ASP A 72 -3.95 4.00 3.83
CA ASP A 72 -5.34 4.45 3.62
C ASP A 72 -5.59 4.98 2.20
N SER A 73 -4.57 5.54 1.54
CA SER A 73 -4.65 6.01 0.14
C SER A 73 -5.01 4.89 -0.84
N GLU A 74 -4.51 3.67 -0.57
CA GLU A 74 -4.76 2.49 -1.41
C GLU A 74 -6.02 1.75 -0.96
N ALA A 75 -6.33 1.78 0.34
CA ALA A 75 -7.56 1.22 0.89
C ALA A 75 -8.80 1.96 0.38
N ALA A 76 -8.76 3.30 0.36
CA ALA A 76 -9.85 4.13 -0.16
C ALA A 76 -10.04 3.98 -1.68
N ALA A 77 -8.97 3.71 -2.42
CA ALA A 77 -9.04 3.49 -3.86
C ALA A 77 -9.69 2.13 -4.24
N ALA A 78 -9.65 1.14 -3.33
CA ALA A 78 -10.34 -0.14 -3.49
C ALA A 78 -11.85 -0.05 -3.19
N SER A 79 -12.26 0.86 -2.28
CA SER A 79 -13.67 1.14 -1.97
C SER A 79 -14.18 2.31 -2.81
N GLY A 80 -14.57 2.08 -4.06
CA GLY A 80 -15.07 3.13 -4.94
C GLY A 80 -16.17 4.01 -4.31
N GLY A 81 -15.82 5.25 -3.94
CA GLY A 81 -16.75 6.36 -3.70
C GLY A 81 -17.08 6.72 -2.24
N GLY A 82 -16.48 7.83 -1.77
CA GLY A 82 -17.10 8.86 -0.92
C GLY A 82 -17.76 8.46 0.40
N GLY A 83 -17.01 8.54 1.50
CA GLY A 83 -17.55 8.65 2.87
C GLY A 83 -16.55 9.39 3.77
N PRO A 84 -17.00 10.21 4.73
CA PRO A 84 -16.10 11.03 5.55
C PRO A 84 -15.23 10.14 6.44
N ALA A 85 -13.96 10.53 6.59
CA ALA A 85 -12.96 9.84 7.39
C ALA A 85 -13.47 9.55 8.82
N PRO A 86 -13.19 8.36 9.39
CA PRO A 86 -13.43 8.14 10.80
C PRO A 86 -12.41 8.98 11.59
N THR A 87 -12.90 9.83 12.49
CA THR A 87 -12.06 10.43 13.53
C THR A 87 -11.53 9.28 14.40
N HIS A 88 -10.22 9.09 14.38
CA HIS A 88 -9.54 8.26 15.36
C HIS A 88 -9.58 9.02 16.69
N ASP A 89 -10.58 8.71 17.51
CA ASP A 89 -10.51 8.94 18.95
C ASP A 89 -9.51 7.91 19.50
N ASP A 90 -8.23 8.32 19.52
CA ASP A 90 -7.17 7.67 20.27
C ASP A 90 -7.38 7.97 21.76
N ASP A 91 -8.10 7.08 22.44
CA ASP A 91 -8.05 6.99 23.91
C ASP A 91 -7.70 5.54 24.28
N GLY A 92 -6.52 5.13 23.79
CA GLY A 92 -5.85 3.90 24.18
C GLY A 92 -5.30 4.04 25.60
N VAL A 93 -6.04 3.48 26.55
CA VAL A 93 -5.70 3.34 27.97
C VAL A 93 -4.21 2.98 28.16
N HIS A 94 -3.48 3.85 28.85
CA HIS A 94 -2.11 3.60 29.32
C HIS A 94 -2.17 2.65 30.55
N GLU A 95 -1.64 1.44 30.42
CA GLU A 95 -1.36 0.56 31.56
C GLU A 95 -0.18 1.15 32.36
N GLU A 96 -0.48 1.83 33.47
CA GLU A 96 0.53 2.10 34.50
C GLU A 96 0.63 0.87 35.40
N ILE A 97 1.71 0.12 35.22
CA ILE A 97 2.14 -0.98 36.08
C ILE A 97 2.87 -0.32 37.26
N GLU A 98 2.31 -0.38 38.47
CA GLU A 98 3.05 -0.03 39.69
C GLU A 98 3.44 -1.31 40.45
N GLU A 99 4.75 -1.43 40.64
CA GLU A 99 5.50 -2.57 41.18
C GLU A 99 5.21 -2.83 42.67
N GLU A 100 5.40 -4.10 43.06
CA GLU A 100 5.29 -4.60 44.43
C GLU A 100 6.35 -3.98 45.36
N GLU A 101 6.00 -3.67 46.62
CA GLU A 101 6.99 -3.62 47.71
C GLU A 101 6.38 -4.14 49.04
N ASP A 102 7.03 -5.19 49.56
CA ASP A 102 6.90 -5.82 50.88
C ASP A 102 7.00 -4.81 52.05
N ALA A 103 6.07 -4.88 53.02
CA ALA A 103 6.31 -4.63 54.46
C ALA A 103 5.10 -4.99 55.34
#